data_AF-A0AAU9WW44-F1
#
_entry.id   AF-A0AAU9WW44-F1
#
_cell.length_a   1.000
_cell.length_b   1.000
_cell.length_c   1.000
_cell.angle_alpha   90.00
_cell.angle_beta   90.00
_cell.angle_gamma   90.00
#
_symmetry.space_group_name_H-M   'P 1'
#
loop_
_entity.id
_entity.type
_entity.pdbx_description
1 polymer ?
#
loop_
_entity_poly.entity_id
_entity_poly.type
_entity_poly.pdbx_seq_one_letter_code
_entity_poly.pdbx_strand_id
1 'polypeptide(L)'
;MKVFDVALDEADIKAAMNEGLDPCSEYPCANDGTCVDKGNNTFECICPPGVTGDRCQVRKYQSLDPCSEYPCANDGTCVDNGNNTFKCICPPGVTGDRCQVHTYQIFLERIMFR
;
A
#
# COMPACT_ATOMS: atom_id res chain seq x y z
N MET A 1 -30.76 -36.79 -43.41
CA MET A 1 -31.14 -35.87 -42.33
C MET A 1 -30.03 -35.93 -41.30
N LYS A 2 -29.11 -34.96 -41.28
CA LYS A 2 -27.96 -34.99 -40.37
C LYS A 2 -28.44 -34.63 -38.98
N VAL A 3 -28.36 -35.59 -38.07
CA VAL A 3 -28.44 -35.34 -36.64
C VAL A 3 -27.14 -34.59 -36.31
N PHE A 4 -27.24 -33.31 -35.97
CA PHE A 4 -26.10 -32.56 -35.48
C PHE A 4 -25.96 -32.92 -34.00
N ASP A 5 -25.08 -33.88 -33.72
CA ASP A 5 -24.62 -34.15 -32.36
C ASP A 5 -23.84 -32.91 -31.89
N VAL A 6 -24.49 -32.03 -31.12
CA VAL A 6 -23.80 -31.00 -30.36
C VAL A 6 -23.21 -31.68 -29.14
N ALA A 7 -22.01 -32.23 -29.29
CA ALA A 7 -21.18 -32.57 -28.15
C ALA A 7 -20.67 -31.24 -27.56
N LEU A 8 -21.31 -30.77 -26.49
CA LEU A 8 -20.73 -29.73 -25.66
C LEU A 8 -19.55 -30.37 -24.92
N ASP A 9 -18.34 -30.04 -25.34
CA ASP A 9 -17.11 -30.41 -24.63
C ASP A 9 -17.12 -29.74 -23.23
N GLU A 10 -16.52 -30.36 -22.21
CA GLU A 10 -16.25 -29.68 -20.93
C GLU A 10 -15.49 -28.35 -21.13
N ALA A 11 -14.70 -28.22 -22.21
CA ALA A 11 -14.05 -26.98 -22.62
C ALA A 11 -15.06 -25.92 -23.11
N ASP A 12 -16.13 -26.31 -23.80
CA ASP A 12 -17.19 -25.40 -24.24
C ASP A 12 -18.04 -24.92 -23.04
N ILE A 13 -18.28 -25.80 -22.06
CA ILE A 13 -18.94 -25.44 -20.79
C ILE A 13 -18.04 -24.51 -19.97
N LYS A 14 -16.73 -24.78 -19.88
CA LYS A 14 -15.77 -23.88 -19.20
C LYS A 14 -15.63 -22.52 -19.87
N ALA A 15 -15.76 -22.47 -21.21
CA ALA A 15 -15.78 -21.21 -21.96
C ALA A 15 -17.07 -20.41 -21.67
N ALA A 16 -18.23 -21.07 -21.67
CA ALA A 16 -19.53 -20.44 -21.40
C ALA A 16 -19.69 -19.93 -19.94
N MET A 17 -18.92 -20.48 -19.00
CA MET A 17 -18.89 -20.04 -17.59
C MET A 17 -18.07 -18.77 -17.35
N ASN A 18 -17.40 -18.23 -18.37
CA ASN A 18 -16.36 -17.22 -18.23
C ASN A 18 -16.56 -15.99 -19.13
N GLU A 19 -17.69 -15.90 -19.84
CA GLU A 19 -17.97 -14.85 -20.85
C GLU A 19 -19.00 -13.78 -20.42
N GLY A 20 -19.28 -13.63 -19.12
CA GLY A 20 -20.37 -12.72 -18.71
C GLY A 20 -20.21 -11.96 -17.39
N LEU A 21 -19.15 -12.21 -16.62
CA LEU A 21 -18.88 -11.44 -15.41
C LEU A 21 -17.83 -10.38 -15.75
N ASP A 22 -18.27 -9.14 -15.88
CA ASP A 22 -17.38 -7.98 -15.89
C ASP A 22 -16.92 -7.72 -14.44
N PRO A 23 -15.65 -8.04 -14.10
CA PRO A 23 -15.14 -7.85 -12.76
C PRO A 23 -15.03 -6.37 -12.35
N CYS A 24 -15.17 -5.43 -13.29
CA CYS A 24 -15.19 -4.00 -13.05
C CYS A 24 -16.59 -3.43 -12.77
N SER A 25 -17.66 -4.22 -12.97
CA SER A 25 -19.05 -3.78 -12.82
C SER A 25 -19.43 -3.27 -11.43
N GLU A 26 -18.76 -3.76 -10.38
CA GLU A 26 -18.98 -3.33 -8.98
C GLU A 26 -18.04 -2.19 -8.53
N TYR A 27 -17.30 -1.56 -9.46
CA TYR A 27 -16.33 -0.50 -9.16
C TYR A 27 -15.31 -0.92 -8.07
N PRO A 28 -14.52 -1.99 -8.28
CA PRO A 28 -13.64 -2.56 -7.26
C PRO A 28 -12.43 -1.68 -6.90
N CYS A 29 -12.14 -0.64 -7.68
CA CYS A 29 -11.01 0.26 -7.47
C CYS A 29 -11.43 1.51 -6.68
N ALA A 30 -10.73 1.79 -5.59
CA ALA A 30 -10.97 2.95 -4.74
C ALA A 30 -10.22 4.21 -5.24
N ASN A 31 -10.55 5.36 -4.64
CA ASN A 31 -9.81 6.63 -4.78
C ASN A 31 -9.51 7.01 -6.25
N ASP A 32 -10.53 6.98 -7.10
CA ASP A 32 -10.45 7.33 -8.52
C ASP A 32 -9.53 6.41 -9.36
N GLY A 33 -9.29 5.18 -8.88
CA GLY A 33 -8.62 4.13 -9.65
C GLY A 33 -9.41 3.69 -10.88
N THR A 34 -8.70 3.44 -11.98
CA THR A 34 -9.31 2.93 -13.22
C THR A 34 -9.28 1.41 -13.22
N CYS A 35 -10.45 0.77 -13.32
CA CYS A 35 -10.54 -0.69 -13.42
C CYS A 35 -10.31 -1.15 -14.86
N VAL A 36 -9.50 -2.20 -15.02
CA VAL A 36 -9.22 -2.86 -16.30
C VAL A 36 -9.51 -4.35 -16.16
N ASP A 37 -10.49 -4.83 -16.92
CA ASP A 37 -10.79 -6.26 -17.04
C ASP A 37 -9.63 -6.98 -17.73
N LYS A 38 -9.16 -8.09 -17.14
CA LYS A 38 -8.06 -8.93 -17.64
C LYS A 38 -8.57 -10.26 -18.21
N GLY A 39 -9.87 -10.47 -18.25
CA GLY A 39 -10.51 -11.73 -18.58
C GLY A 39 -10.42 -12.72 -17.43
N ASN A 40 -11.02 -13.91 -17.62
CA ASN A 40 -11.05 -14.96 -16.59
C ASN A 40 -11.61 -14.52 -15.24
N ASN A 41 -12.57 -13.59 -15.25
CA ASN A 41 -13.14 -12.99 -14.03
C ASN A 41 -12.07 -12.30 -13.14
N THR A 42 -11.00 -11.77 -13.74
CA THR A 42 -9.93 -11.05 -13.05
C THR A 42 -9.83 -9.61 -13.55
N PHE A 43 -9.39 -8.71 -12.67
CA PHE A 43 -9.23 -7.29 -12.98
C PHE A 43 -7.91 -6.76 -12.42
N GLU A 44 -7.49 -5.61 -12.95
CA GLU A 44 -6.39 -4.81 -12.44
C GLU A 44 -6.87 -3.38 -12.20
N CYS A 45 -6.48 -2.77 -11.09
CA CYS A 45 -6.71 -1.35 -10.83
C CYS A 45 -5.47 -0.53 -11.19
N ILE A 46 -5.62 0.41 -12.11
CA ILE A 46 -4.62 1.43 -12.41
C ILE A 46 -4.84 2.60 -11.45
N CYS A 47 -3.92 2.78 -10.50
CA CYS A 47 -4.04 3.82 -9.49
C CYS A 47 -3.55 5.19 -9.99
N PRO A 48 -4.27 6.28 -9.67
CA PRO A 48 -3.80 7.62 -9.94
C PRO A 48 -2.55 7.95 -9.09
N PRO A 49 -1.79 8.99 -9.47
CA PRO A 49 -0.63 9.44 -8.69
C PRO A 49 -0.96 9.62 -7.21
N GLY A 50 -0.08 9.09 -6.35
CA GLY A 50 -0.16 9.14 -4.89
C GLY A 50 -1.32 8.37 -4.26
N VAL A 51 -1.82 7.36 -4.96
CA VAL A 51 -2.62 6.27 -4.41
C VAL A 51 -1.93 4.94 -4.76
N THR A 52 -2.04 3.93 -3.89
CA THR A 52 -1.39 2.62 -4.06
C THR A 52 -2.24 1.48 -3.48
N GLY A 53 -1.77 0.24 -3.62
CA GLY A 53 -2.45 -1.00 -3.28
C GLY A 53 -3.21 -1.59 -4.46
N ASP A 54 -3.52 -2.89 -4.39
CA ASP A 54 -4.13 -3.65 -5.49
C ASP A 54 -5.49 -3.13 -5.94
N ARG A 55 -6.20 -2.44 -5.03
CA ARG A 55 -7.48 -1.76 -5.29
C ARG A 55 -7.38 -0.26 -5.11
N CYS A 56 -6.19 0.31 -5.14
CA CYS A 56 -5.95 1.75 -4.92
C CYS A 56 -6.54 2.26 -3.60
N GLN A 57 -6.61 1.42 -2.57
CA GLN A 57 -7.23 1.77 -1.28
C GLN A 57 -6.32 2.63 -0.38
N VAL A 58 -5.01 2.64 -0.64
CA VAL A 58 -4.02 3.34 0.18
C VAL A 58 -3.71 4.70 -0.43
N ARG A 59 -4.11 5.79 0.23
CA ARG A 59 -3.72 7.14 -0.19
C ARG A 59 -2.28 7.40 0.27
N LYS A 60 -1.33 7.46 -0.66
CA LYS A 60 0.09 7.78 -0.37
C LYS A 60 0.30 9.25 0.03
N TYR A 61 -0.61 10.14 -0.37
CA TYR A 61 -0.62 11.55 0.06
C TYR A 61 -1.19 11.77 1.47
N GLN A 62 -1.44 10.72 2.27
CA GLN A 62 -2.02 10.87 3.61
C GLN A 62 -1.11 11.52 4.66
N SER A 63 0.00 12.12 4.26
CA SER A 63 0.29 13.40 4.87
C SER A 63 0.92 14.38 3.89
N LEU A 64 0.25 15.51 3.65
CA LEU A 64 0.90 16.69 3.06
C LEU A 64 1.95 17.27 4.03
N ASP A 65 1.87 16.90 5.30
CA ASP A 65 2.82 17.28 6.34
C ASP A 65 3.42 16.02 6.99
N PRO A 66 4.64 15.60 6.63
CA PRO A 66 5.26 14.40 7.19
C PRO A 66 5.49 14.47 8.72
N CYS A 67 5.19 15.60 9.37
CA CYS A 67 5.19 15.78 10.82
C CYS A 67 3.82 15.64 11.51
N SER A 68 2.72 15.48 10.76
CA SER A 68 1.35 15.48 11.31
C SER A 68 1.07 14.37 12.32
N GLU A 69 1.72 13.22 12.19
CA GLU A 69 1.57 12.07 13.09
C GLU A 69 2.55 12.10 14.28
N TYR A 70 3.21 13.23 14.52
CA TYR A 70 4.21 13.38 15.60
C TYR A 70 5.26 12.25 15.60
N PRO A 71 6.02 12.08 14.51
CA PRO A 71 6.90 10.92 14.32
C PRO A 71 8.15 10.90 15.23
N CYS A 72 8.46 12.02 15.90
CA CYS A 72 9.64 12.17 16.76
C CYS A 72 9.28 11.90 18.22
N ALA A 73 10.02 10.99 18.87
CA ALA A 73 9.88 10.66 20.27
C ALA A 73 10.65 11.63 21.18
N ASN A 74 10.42 11.53 22.50
CA ASN A 74 11.20 12.21 23.55
C ASN A 74 11.39 13.72 23.32
N ASP A 75 10.29 14.42 23.04
CA ASP A 75 10.28 15.86 22.77
C ASP A 75 11.15 16.31 21.58
N GLY A 76 11.41 15.39 20.65
CA GLY A 76 12.06 15.68 19.38
C GLY A 76 11.25 16.65 18.51
N THR A 77 11.93 17.62 17.90
CA THR A 77 11.28 18.55 16.96
C THR A 77 11.25 17.94 15.57
N CYS A 78 10.06 17.75 15.01
CA CYS A 78 9.90 17.30 13.62
C CYS A 78 10.08 18.46 12.66
N VAL A 79 10.85 18.23 11.59
CA VAL A 79 10.98 19.16 10.47
C VAL A 79 10.71 18.45 9.16
N ASP A 80 9.89 19.07 8.30
CA ASP A 80 9.70 18.62 6.92
C ASP A 80 11.04 18.70 6.17
N ASN A 81 11.42 17.60 5.53
CA ASN A 81 12.66 17.44 4.79
C ASN A 81 12.43 17.31 3.26
N GLY A 82 11.21 17.64 2.81
CA GLY A 82 10.79 17.59 1.41
C GLY A 82 10.46 16.18 0.93
N ASN A 83 9.86 16.07 -0.26
CA ASN A 83 9.47 14.79 -0.88
C ASN A 83 8.63 13.88 0.03
N ASN A 84 7.79 14.46 0.89
CA ASN A 84 7.01 13.74 1.88
C ASN A 84 7.89 12.93 2.87
N THR A 85 9.04 13.49 3.24
CA THR A 85 9.96 12.94 4.25
C THR A 85 10.11 13.92 5.41
N PHE A 86 10.40 13.40 6.60
CA PHE A 86 10.68 14.22 7.77
C PHE A 86 12.08 13.94 8.32
N LYS A 87 12.56 14.85 9.16
CA LYS A 87 13.74 14.67 9.99
C LYS A 87 13.39 15.05 11.43
N CYS A 88 13.92 14.31 12.39
CA CYS A 88 13.79 14.65 13.80
C CYS A 88 15.06 15.36 14.29
N ILE A 89 14.89 16.50 14.95
CA ILE A 89 15.93 17.20 15.70
C ILE A 89 15.81 16.75 17.15
N CYS A 90 16.79 15.99 17.61
CA CYS A 90 16.76 15.38 18.94
C CYS A 90 17.31 16.31 20.02
N PRO A 91 16.64 16.40 21.19
CA PRO A 91 17.16 17.14 22.33
C PRO A 91 18.39 16.42 22.94
N PRO A 92 19.17 17.12 23.78
CA PRO A 92 20.32 16.52 24.46
C PRO A 92 19.92 15.28 25.28
N GLY A 93 20.68 14.20 25.16
CA GLY A 93 20.44 12.97 25.92
C GLY A 93 19.61 11.90 25.18
N VAL A 94 19.13 12.18 23.97
CA VAL A 94 18.46 11.21 23.09
C VAL A 94 19.03 11.23 21.67
N THR A 95 18.87 10.14 20.94
CA THR A 95 19.41 9.92 19.59
C THR A 95 18.57 8.91 18.80
N GLY A 96 18.97 8.63 17.55
CA GLY A 96 18.25 7.82 16.57
C GLY A 96 17.40 8.67 15.63
N ASP A 97 16.96 8.08 14.52
CA ASP A 97 16.24 8.79 13.44
C ASP A 97 14.91 9.42 13.90
N ARG A 98 14.30 8.85 14.94
CA ARG A 98 13.08 9.34 15.59
C ARG A 98 13.31 9.77 17.05
N CYS A 99 14.56 9.99 17.45
CA CYS A 99 14.92 10.34 18.84
C CYS A 99 14.48 9.30 19.89
N GLN A 100 14.34 8.04 19.50
CA GLN A 100 13.79 6.97 20.34
C GLN A 100 14.80 6.35 21.32
N VAL A 101 16.09 6.64 21.18
CA VAL A 101 17.15 6.02 21.98
C VAL A 101 17.70 7.01 23.00
N HIS A 102 17.64 6.68 24.28
CA HIS A 102 18.33 7.46 25.31
C HIS A 102 19.83 7.19 25.31
N THR A 103 20.66 8.22 25.31
CA THR A 103 22.12 8.06 25.22
C THR A 103 22.70 7.37 26.45
N TYR A 104 22.11 7.52 27.64
CA TYR A 104 22.54 6.79 28.84
C TYR A 104 22.35 5.28 28.70
N GLN A 105 21.38 4.80 27.91
CA GLN A 105 21.23 3.37 27.67
C GLN A 105 22.37 2.80 26.82
N ILE A 106 22.90 3.60 25.87
CA ILE A 106 24.10 3.24 25.11
C ILE A 106 25.31 3.14 26.04
N PHE A 107 25.45 4.07 27.00
CA PHE A 107 26.52 4.00 28.00
C PHE A 107 26.39 2.77 28.90
N LEU A 108 25.18 2.41 29.32
CA LEU A 108 24.94 1.20 30.13
C LEU A 108 25.25 -0.07 29.35
N GLU A 109 24.85 -0.19 28.09
CA GLU A 109 25.22 -1.35 27.26
C GLU A 109 26.74 -1.46 27.07
N ARG A 110 27.44 -0.34 26.81
CA ARG A 110 28.91 -0.34 26.68
C ARG A 110 29.65 -0.65 27.98
N ILE A 111 29.01 -0.45 29.13
CA ILE A 111 29.55 -0.82 30.45
C ILE A 111 29.18 -2.26 30.81
N MET A 112 28.02 -2.77 30.41
CA MET A 112 27.60 -4.16 30.66
C MET A 112 28.33 -5.19 29.76
N PHE A 113 28.91 -4.76 28.63
CA PHE A 113 29.80 -5.57 27.79
C PHE A 113 31.30 -5.35 28.07
N ARG A 114 31.66 -4.70 29.19
CA ARG A 114 33.01 -4.68 29.77
C ARG A 114 33.01 -5.40 31.10
#